data_AF-A0A3N5SIK9-F1
#
_entry.id   AF-A0A3N5SIK9-F1
#
_cell.length_a   1.000
_cell.length_b   1.000
_cell.length_c   1.000
_cell.angle_alpha   90.00
_cell.angle_beta   90.00
_cell.angle_gamma   90.00
#
_symmetry.space_group_name_H-M   'P 1'
#
loop_
_entity.id
_entity.type
_entity.pdbx_description
1 polymer ?
#
loop_
_entity_poly.entity_id
_entity_poly.type
_entity_poly.pdbx_seq_one_letter_code
_entity_poly.pdbx_strand_id
1 'polypeptide(L)'
;MRYVCPIFLGLIIVFSALFLSACKRENIVCPPASGTPQPRPDLAELIALPEDDSPASPESVLIGGKMVAVDKVVSGPLCNDTWSGTVYVGCDVIVADWQDDENPLFLEGCSLTIEPGTVVYVADHNDAAYYKGCSCHTGEEPDN
;
A
#
# COMPACT_ATOMS: atom_id res chain seq x y z
N MET A 1 -40.30 7.77 37.69
CA MET A 1 -39.23 6.79 37.38
C MET A 1 -39.86 5.61 36.65
N ARG A 2 -39.60 5.46 35.35
CA ARG A 2 -40.14 4.32 34.56
C ARG A 2 -39.16 3.16 34.71
N TYR A 3 -39.63 2.06 35.31
CA TYR A 3 -38.85 0.83 35.46
C TYR A 3 -38.59 0.25 34.06
N VAL A 4 -37.33 0.25 33.63
CA VAL A 4 -36.91 -0.44 32.41
C VAL A 4 -36.94 -1.93 32.72
N CYS A 5 -37.72 -2.69 31.95
CA CYS A 5 -37.86 -4.14 32.14
C CYS A 5 -36.48 -4.81 31.94
N PRO A 6 -36.00 -5.65 32.87
CA PRO A 6 -34.67 -6.27 32.78
C PRO A 6 -34.51 -7.14 31.53
N ILE A 7 -35.61 -7.63 30.97
CA ILE A 7 -35.64 -8.41 29.71
C ILE A 7 -35.23 -7.53 28.50
N PHE A 8 -35.66 -6.28 28.48
CA PHE A 8 -35.31 -5.33 27.41
C PHE A 8 -33.82 -4.95 27.46
N LEU A 9 -33.24 -4.84 28.66
CA LEU A 9 -31.81 -4.57 28.83
C LEU A 9 -30.96 -5.76 28.36
N GLY A 10 -31.38 -7.00 28.63
CA GLY A 10 -30.70 -8.21 28.16
C GLY A 10 -30.68 -8.32 26.63
N LEU A 11 -31.80 -7.97 25.96
CA LEU A 11 -31.90 -7.97 24.49
C LEU A 11 -30.95 -6.96 23.84
N ILE A 12 -30.80 -5.76 24.40
CA ILE A 12 -29.89 -4.73 23.89
C ILE A 12 -28.42 -5.18 24.03
N ILE A 13 -28.05 -5.85 25.12
CA ILE A 13 -26.69 -6.36 25.33
C ILE A 13 -26.36 -7.47 24.33
N VAL A 14 -27.28 -8.41 24.11
CA VAL A 14 -27.10 -9.50 23.12
C VAL A 14 -27.03 -8.93 21.69
N PHE A 15 -27.89 -7.98 21.33
CA PHE A 15 -27.87 -7.36 20.01
C PHE A 15 -26.59 -6.53 19.77
N SER A 16 -26.11 -5.82 20.80
CA SER A 16 -24.83 -5.11 20.75
C SER A 16 -23.64 -6.06 20.60
N ALA A 17 -23.68 -7.22 21.25
CA ALA A 17 -22.64 -8.24 21.13
C ALA A 17 -22.56 -8.87 19.73
N LEU A 18 -23.69 -8.96 19.01
CA LEU A 18 -23.75 -9.47 17.63
C LEU A 18 -23.16 -8.50 16.60
N PHE A 19 -23.13 -7.19 16.86
CA PHE A 19 -22.49 -6.23 15.96
C PHE A 19 -20.96 -6.16 16.11
N LEU A 20 -20.41 -6.66 17.22
CA LEU A 20 -18.96 -6.64 17.48
C LEU A 20 -18.20 -7.75 16.74
N SER A 21 -18.88 -8.79 16.23
CA SER A 21 -18.25 -9.91 15.52
C SER A 21 -18.09 -9.71 14.01
N ALA A 22 -18.54 -8.59 13.44
CA ALA A 22 -18.53 -8.34 11.99
C ALA A 22 -17.27 -7.66 11.43
N CYS A 23 -16.29 -7.29 12.28
CA CYS A 23 -15.07 -6.63 11.82
C CYS A 23 -13.88 -7.60 11.75
N LYS A 24 -13.99 -8.68 10.96
CA LYS A 24 -12.81 -9.44 10.55
C LYS A 24 -12.32 -8.90 9.20
N ARG A 25 -11.50 -7.85 9.23
CA ARG A 25 -10.79 -7.36 8.03
C ARG A 25 -9.52 -8.19 7.87
N GLU A 26 -9.68 -9.44 7.46
CA GLU A 26 -8.58 -10.34 7.11
C GLU A 26 -8.41 -10.35 5.58
N ASN A 27 -8.21 -9.17 4.99
CA ASN A 27 -7.84 -9.08 3.57
C ASN A 27 -6.36 -8.69 3.52
N ILE A 28 -5.51 -9.70 3.66
CA ILE A 28 -4.10 -9.59 3.28
C ILE A 28 -4.10 -9.53 1.76
N VAL A 29 -3.79 -8.36 1.20
CA VAL A 29 -3.76 -8.17 -0.26
C VAL A 29 -2.57 -8.91 -0.87
N CYS A 30 -1.38 -8.70 -0.28
CA CYS A 30 -0.16 -9.39 -0.69
C CYS A 30 0.16 -10.51 0.30
N PRO A 31 0.04 -11.79 -0.10
CA PRO A 31 0.41 -12.89 0.77
C PRO A 31 1.93 -12.86 1.04
N PRO A 32 2.38 -13.30 2.22
CA PRO A 32 3.81 -13.41 2.49
C PRO A 32 4.48 -14.28 1.43
N ALA A 33 5.70 -13.88 1.03
CA ALA A 33 6.45 -14.56 -0.01
C ALA A 33 6.51 -16.07 0.26
N SER A 34 6.03 -16.87 -0.69
CA SER A 34 6.02 -18.32 -0.59
C SER A 34 7.33 -18.88 -1.15
N GLY A 35 8.27 -19.26 -0.27
CA GLY A 35 9.53 -19.88 -0.68
C GLY A 35 10.75 -19.41 0.11
N THR A 36 11.93 -19.76 -0.36
CA THR A 36 13.20 -19.22 0.15
C THR A 36 13.28 -17.72 -0.17
N PRO A 37 13.64 -16.87 0.79
CA PRO A 37 13.89 -15.45 0.53
C PRO A 37 14.86 -15.30 -0.63
N GLN A 38 14.44 -14.57 -1.67
CA GLN A 38 15.36 -14.17 -2.72
C GLN A 38 16.27 -13.07 -2.16
N PRO A 39 17.57 -13.05 -2.49
CA PRO A 39 18.42 -11.92 -2.21
C PRO A 39 17.79 -10.66 -2.80
N ARG A 40 17.64 -9.62 -1.97
CA ARG A 40 17.21 -8.29 -2.46
C ARG A 40 18.39 -7.68 -3.22
N PRO A 41 18.15 -6.94 -4.32
CA PRO A 41 19.21 -6.25 -5.02
C PRO A 41 19.78 -5.14 -4.14
N ASP A 42 21.05 -4.79 -4.38
CA ASP A 42 21.60 -3.59 -3.77
C ASP A 42 21.04 -2.33 -4.46
N LEU A 43 21.21 -1.17 -3.83
CA LEU A 43 20.71 0.10 -4.37
C LEU A 43 21.38 0.47 -5.71
N ALA A 44 22.66 0.15 -5.89
CA ALA A 44 23.38 0.48 -7.11
C ALA A 44 22.89 -0.35 -8.30
N GLU A 45 22.52 -1.60 -8.07
CA GLU A 45 21.88 -2.47 -9.05
C GLU A 45 20.55 -1.89 -9.50
N LEU A 46 19.71 -1.41 -8.58
CA LEU A 46 18.41 -0.81 -8.93
C LEU A 46 18.55 0.53 -9.66
N ILE A 47 19.46 1.41 -9.24
CA ILE A 47 19.70 2.70 -9.89
C ILE A 47 20.24 2.51 -11.31
N ALA A 48 20.99 1.44 -11.57
CA ALA A 48 21.51 1.15 -12.90
C ALA A 48 20.45 0.65 -13.90
N LEU A 49 19.25 0.29 -13.43
CA LEU A 49 18.16 -0.13 -14.31
C LEU A 49 17.58 1.06 -15.07
N PRO A 50 17.20 0.86 -16.35
CA PRO A 50 16.51 1.90 -17.10
C PRO A 50 15.18 2.27 -16.42
N GLU A 51 14.75 3.52 -16.60
CA GLU A 51 13.42 3.95 -16.19
C GLU A 51 12.35 3.08 -16.86
N ASP A 52 11.27 2.81 -16.13
CA ASP A 52 10.13 2.12 -16.70
C ASP A 52 9.33 3.06 -17.62
N ASP A 53 9.72 3.08 -18.89
CA ASP A 53 9.05 3.80 -19.97
C ASP A 53 7.71 3.16 -20.40
N SER A 54 7.17 2.21 -19.63
CA SER A 54 5.88 1.61 -19.94
C SER A 54 4.80 2.70 -20.00
N PRO A 55 4.09 2.83 -21.14
CA PRO A 55 3.12 3.90 -21.30
C PRO A 55 2.00 3.72 -20.27
N ALA A 56 1.71 4.80 -19.53
CA ALA A 56 0.56 4.88 -18.65
C ALA A 56 -0.72 4.59 -19.46
N SER A 57 -1.27 3.39 -19.27
CA SER A 57 -2.50 2.93 -19.89
C SER A 57 -3.48 2.65 -18.78
N PRO A 58 -4.73 3.17 -18.88
CA PRO A 58 -5.76 2.88 -17.90
C PRO A 58 -5.95 1.38 -17.74
N GLU A 59 -5.69 0.87 -16.54
CA GLU A 59 -5.90 -0.52 -16.15
C GLU A 59 -6.91 -0.59 -15.00
N SER A 60 -7.74 -1.63 -14.96
CA SER A 60 -8.72 -1.81 -13.88
C SER A 60 -8.20 -2.78 -12.84
N VAL A 61 -7.97 -2.30 -11.61
CA VAL A 61 -7.44 -3.07 -10.49
C VAL A 61 -8.50 -3.21 -9.39
N LEU A 62 -8.52 -4.35 -8.70
CA LEU A 62 -9.39 -4.56 -7.54
C LEU A 62 -8.75 -3.95 -6.28
N ILE A 63 -9.25 -2.79 -5.85
CA ILE A 63 -8.75 -2.05 -4.67
C ILE A 63 -9.84 -2.05 -3.61
N GLY A 64 -9.58 -2.66 -2.45
CA GLY A 64 -10.55 -2.71 -1.35
C GLY A 64 -11.89 -3.35 -1.73
N GLY A 65 -11.88 -4.31 -2.66
CA GLY A 65 -13.08 -5.00 -3.16
C GLY A 65 -13.88 -4.26 -4.23
N LYS A 66 -13.33 -3.20 -4.82
CA LYS A 66 -13.94 -2.45 -5.94
C LYS A 66 -12.98 -2.37 -7.11
N MET A 67 -13.51 -2.49 -8.34
CA MET A 67 -12.72 -2.20 -9.53
C MET A 67 -12.48 -0.69 -9.63
N VAL A 68 -11.23 -0.29 -9.67
CA VAL A 68 -10.77 1.09 -9.80
C VAL A 68 -9.92 1.18 -11.07
N ALA A 69 -10.19 2.18 -11.90
CA ALA A 69 -9.33 2.49 -13.03
C ALA A 69 -8.11 3.27 -12.50
N VAL A 70 -6.91 2.80 -12.82
CA VAL A 70 -5.64 3.41 -12.46
C VAL A 70 -4.87 3.75 -13.73
N ASP A 71 -4.08 4.82 -13.68
CA ASP A 71 -3.29 5.31 -14.82
C ASP A 71 -2.00 4.52 -15.01
N LYS A 72 -1.44 3.95 -13.94
CA LYS A 72 -0.26 3.08 -13.97
C LYS A 72 -0.36 1.96 -12.92
N VAL A 73 0.06 0.76 -13.30
CA VAL A 73 0.35 -0.34 -12.39
C VAL A 73 1.86 -0.52 -12.33
N VAL A 74 2.44 -0.48 -11.14
CA VAL A 74 3.86 -0.65 -10.90
C VAL A 74 4.11 -2.08 -10.43
N SER A 75 5.02 -2.75 -11.11
CA SER A 75 5.48 -4.11 -10.84
C SER A 75 7.00 -4.18 -11.03
N GLY A 76 7.68 -5.10 -10.35
CA GLY A 76 9.13 -5.24 -10.48
C GLY A 76 9.93 -4.10 -9.81
N PRO A 77 11.12 -3.75 -10.34
CA PRO A 77 12.05 -2.80 -9.72
C PRO A 77 11.43 -1.43 -9.43
N LEU A 78 11.44 -1.03 -8.15
CA LEU A 78 10.90 0.24 -7.69
C LEU A 78 12.06 1.18 -7.34
N CYS A 79 12.51 2.00 -8.30
CA CYS A 79 13.56 2.99 -8.05
C CYS A 79 13.55 4.16 -9.04
N ASN A 80 13.62 3.88 -10.34
CA ASN A 80 13.70 4.92 -11.38
C ASN A 80 12.39 4.98 -12.16
N ASP A 81 11.56 5.98 -11.89
CA ASP A 81 10.25 6.13 -12.54
C ASP A 81 9.70 7.56 -12.35
N THR A 82 8.70 7.92 -13.16
CA THR A 82 7.91 9.14 -12.98
C THR A 82 6.43 8.82 -12.96
N TRP A 83 5.77 9.15 -11.85
CA TRP A 83 4.38 8.81 -11.58
C TRP A 83 3.48 10.03 -11.65
N SER A 84 2.31 9.87 -12.27
CA SER A 84 1.25 10.86 -12.29
C SER A 84 -0.13 10.20 -12.27
N GLY A 85 -1.15 10.92 -11.77
CA GLY A 85 -2.52 10.43 -11.73
C GLY A 85 -2.78 9.42 -10.60
N THR A 86 -3.45 8.31 -10.91
CA THR A 86 -3.73 7.23 -9.98
C THR A 86 -2.79 6.06 -10.25
N VAL A 87 -1.94 5.72 -9.29
CA VAL A 87 -0.94 4.66 -9.42
C VAL A 87 -1.26 3.52 -8.47
N TYR A 88 -1.14 2.28 -8.94
CA TYR A 88 -1.24 1.09 -8.11
C TYR A 88 0.11 0.37 -8.03
N VAL A 89 0.65 0.23 -6.82
CA VAL A 89 1.89 -0.51 -6.54
C VAL A 89 1.53 -1.94 -6.16
N GLY A 90 1.90 -2.90 -7.03
CA GLY A 90 1.57 -4.31 -6.90
C GLY A 90 2.38 -5.06 -5.85
N CYS A 91 2.06 -6.35 -5.66
CA CYS A 91 2.74 -7.24 -4.70
C CYS A 91 4.10 -7.75 -5.18
N ASP A 92 4.41 -7.59 -6.46
CA ASP A 92 5.62 -8.11 -7.11
C ASP A 92 6.68 -7.02 -7.30
N VAL A 93 6.60 -5.95 -6.51
CA VAL A 93 7.64 -4.92 -6.49
C VAL A 93 8.93 -5.43 -5.87
N ILE A 94 10.05 -4.91 -6.38
CA ILE A 94 11.40 -5.24 -5.94
C ILE A 94 12.04 -3.94 -5.46
N VAL A 95 12.43 -3.89 -4.20
CA VAL A 95 13.06 -2.71 -3.58
C VAL A 95 14.49 -3.04 -3.15
N ALA A 96 15.31 -2.01 -2.93
CA ALA A 96 16.69 -2.17 -2.49
C ALA A 96 16.74 -2.90 -1.15
N ASP A 97 17.81 -3.64 -0.86
CA ASP A 97 18.01 -4.19 0.49
C ASP A 97 18.04 -3.09 1.56
N TRP A 98 17.43 -3.36 2.73
CA TRP A 98 17.35 -2.39 3.84
C TRP A 98 17.44 -3.12 5.19
N GLN A 99 17.94 -2.41 6.20
CA GLN A 99 18.03 -2.94 7.55
C GLN A 99 16.66 -2.93 8.23
N ASP A 100 16.14 -4.12 8.61
CA ASP A 100 14.80 -4.29 9.16
C ASP A 100 14.57 -3.59 10.52
N ASP A 101 15.63 -3.10 11.18
CA ASP A 101 15.61 -2.36 12.45
C ASP A 101 15.61 -0.83 12.28
N GLU A 102 15.76 -0.33 11.06
CA GLU A 102 15.66 1.09 10.70
C GLU A 102 14.33 1.37 9.97
N ASN A 103 13.94 2.64 9.89
CA ASN A 103 12.80 3.04 9.05
C ASN A 103 13.09 2.54 7.61
N PRO A 104 12.15 1.92 6.87
CA PRO A 104 12.46 1.27 5.60
C PRO A 104 12.69 2.32 4.51
N LEU A 105 13.90 2.87 4.44
CA LEU A 105 14.31 3.94 3.51
C LEU A 105 14.79 3.38 2.16
N PHE A 106 14.18 2.31 1.67
CA PHE A 106 14.61 1.61 0.46
C PHE A 106 14.45 2.40 -0.84
N LEU A 107 13.84 3.60 -0.80
CA LEU A 107 13.79 4.55 -1.92
C LEU A 107 14.79 5.70 -1.77
N GLU A 108 15.59 5.73 -0.69
CA GLU A 108 16.63 6.74 -0.54
C GLU A 108 17.67 6.58 -1.66
N GLY A 109 17.94 7.67 -2.38
CA GLY A 109 18.87 7.68 -3.52
C GLY A 109 18.27 7.15 -4.83
N CYS A 110 17.01 6.72 -4.85
CA CYS A 110 16.30 6.38 -6.08
C CYS A 110 15.82 7.62 -6.84
N SER A 111 15.81 7.56 -8.18
CA SER A 111 15.28 8.63 -9.03
C SER A 111 13.78 8.46 -9.28
N LEU A 112 13.00 8.35 -8.19
CA LEU A 112 11.54 8.22 -8.26
C LEU A 112 10.89 9.61 -8.13
N THR A 113 10.24 10.06 -9.19
CA THR A 113 9.49 11.32 -9.17
C THR A 113 7.99 11.03 -9.07
N ILE A 114 7.31 11.60 -8.07
CA ILE A 114 5.86 11.48 -7.91
C ILE A 114 5.24 12.87 -8.07
N GLU A 115 4.52 13.09 -9.18
CA GLU A 115 3.96 14.39 -9.52
C GLU A 115 2.89 14.85 -8.50
N PRO A 116 2.73 16.15 -8.27
CA PRO A 116 1.69 16.68 -7.39
C PRO A 116 0.29 16.22 -7.77
N GLY A 117 -0.51 15.84 -6.76
CA GLY A 117 -1.88 15.35 -6.95
C GLY A 117 -1.96 13.86 -7.31
N THR A 118 -0.82 13.16 -7.43
CA THR A 118 -0.80 11.70 -7.60
C THR A 118 -1.37 11.00 -6.37
N VAL A 119 -2.21 9.98 -6.60
CA VAL A 119 -2.72 9.08 -5.57
C VAL A 119 -2.09 7.71 -5.77
N VAL A 120 -1.33 7.25 -4.78
CA VAL A 120 -0.66 5.96 -4.82
C VAL A 120 -1.40 4.97 -3.93
N TYR A 121 -1.90 3.90 -4.51
CA TYR A 121 -2.45 2.75 -3.79
C TYR A 121 -1.38 1.68 -3.68
N VAL A 122 -1.13 1.15 -2.48
CA VAL A 122 -0.06 0.16 -2.26
C VAL A 122 -0.64 -1.15 -1.75
N ALA A 123 -0.43 -2.22 -2.51
CA ALA A 123 -0.94 -3.55 -2.21
C ALA A 123 -0.38 -4.09 -0.89
N ASP A 124 0.93 -3.95 -0.65
CA ASP A 124 1.60 -4.35 0.60
C ASP A 124 1.12 -3.58 1.84
N HIS A 125 0.44 -2.44 1.64
CA HIS A 125 -0.23 -1.68 2.70
C HIS A 125 -1.75 -1.91 2.72
N ASN A 126 -2.21 -3.06 2.23
CA ASN A 126 -3.62 -3.45 2.16
C ASN A 126 -4.47 -2.45 1.37
N ASP A 127 -3.99 -2.07 0.18
CA ASP A 127 -4.65 -1.11 -0.72
C ASP A 127 -4.82 0.29 -0.09
N ALA A 128 -3.97 0.67 0.87
CA ALA A 128 -3.99 2.01 1.44
C ALA A 128 -3.64 3.07 0.37
N ALA A 129 -4.35 4.20 0.44
CA ALA A 129 -4.13 5.33 -0.46
C ALA A 129 -3.19 6.36 0.18
N TYR A 130 -2.19 6.80 -0.57
CA TYR A 130 -1.20 7.79 -0.19
C TYR A 130 -1.26 8.98 -1.15
N TYR A 131 -1.54 10.16 -0.59
CA TYR A 131 -1.71 11.42 -1.33
C TYR A 131 -0.47 12.31 -1.28
N LYS A 132 0.56 11.87 -0.55
CA LYS A 132 1.86 12.55 -0.40
C LYS A 132 3.00 11.66 -0.93
N GLY A 133 2.69 10.80 -1.89
CA GLY A 133 3.63 9.81 -2.42
C GLY A 133 4.14 8.83 -1.35
N CYS A 134 5.37 8.38 -1.54
CA CYS A 134 6.03 7.36 -0.72
C CYS A 134 7.07 7.94 0.25
N SER A 135 6.87 9.17 0.75
CA SER A 135 7.88 9.90 1.54
C SER A 135 8.34 9.18 2.82
N CYS A 136 7.56 8.24 3.36
CA CYS A 136 7.99 7.38 4.46
C CYS A 136 9.18 6.46 4.11
N HIS A 137 9.50 6.32 2.82
CA HIS A 137 10.51 5.41 2.28
C HIS A 137 11.65 6.14 1.55
N THR A 138 11.58 7.46 1.36
CA THR A 138 12.59 8.23 0.61
C THR A 138 13.72 8.79 1.47
N GLY A 139 13.53 8.83 2.80
CA GLY A 139 14.48 9.46 3.73
C GLY A 139 14.40 10.99 3.76
N GLU A 140 13.58 11.59 2.88
CA GLU A 140 13.37 13.04 2.81
C GLU A 140 12.24 13.46 3.78
N GLU A 141 12.46 14.52 4.55
CA GLU A 141 11.37 15.14 5.31
C GLU A 141 10.41 15.83 4.32
N PRO A 142 9.08 15.67 4.45
CA PRO A 142 8.14 16.34 3.56
C PRO A 142 8.28 17.86 3.73
N ASP A 143 8.66 18.56 2.66
CA ASP A 143 8.75 20.02 2.63
C ASP A 143 7.45 20.65 3.18
N ASN A 144 7.59 21.47 4.23
CA ASN A 144 6.50 22.20 4.89
C ASN A 144 6.01 23.39 4.05
#